data_AF-X7S2K6-F1
#
_entry.id   AF-X7S2K6-F1
#
_cell.length_a   1.000
_cell.length_b   1.000
_cell.length_c   1.000
_cell.angle_alpha   90.00
_cell.angle_beta   90.00
_cell.angle_gamma   90.00
#
_symmetry.space_group_name_H-M   'P 1'
#
loop_
_entity.id
_entity.type
_entity.pdbx_description
1 polymer ?
#
loop_
_entity_poly.entity_id
_entity_poly.type
_entity_poly.pdbx_seq_one_letter_code
_entity_poly.pdbx_strand_id
1 'polypeptide(L)'
;MLQIENLDISFIKKKESFTKKENKNNLIKNYIEHNKKKQYILNEGDKIDFLIELGLMSTEGKILKSSYNKFRQINRYLEFIDDVIEELKSKKLINNHINVLDFGCGKSYLTFALYYYLKHYRKDLSFSIVGLDLKKDVIEFCNKLAQKLNYENLEFLNGNIKDYDRAKEVDLVFSLHACNNATDYSLEKALSLNAKAILAVPCCHHEFFEKIQKNKNSEFYNTLKIMADNGVVLDKFASLATDSFRSLALELCGYKTKMIEFIDMEHTPKNILIKAIKSKPSNLKEKLKEYNKLKEFLGIQPLLEELTKKYFLIDTNTEIPYN
;
A
#
# COMPACT_ATOMS: atom_id res chain seq x y z
N MET A 1 10.04 -32.21 2.40
CA MET A 1 9.80 -30.99 3.22
C MET A 1 11.07 -30.19 3.25
N LEU A 2 11.16 -29.11 2.47
CA LEU A 2 12.25 -28.13 2.57
C LEU A 2 11.65 -26.86 3.19
N GLN A 3 11.90 -26.66 4.48
CA GLN A 3 11.78 -25.36 5.12
C GLN A 3 12.88 -24.48 4.53
N ILE A 4 12.49 -23.50 3.72
CA ILE A 4 13.40 -22.45 3.27
C ILE A 4 13.19 -21.28 4.24
N GLU A 5 14.19 -21.03 5.08
CA GLU A 5 14.23 -19.88 5.96
C GLU A 5 14.19 -18.58 5.15
N ASN A 6 13.34 -17.64 5.60
CA ASN A 6 13.21 -16.23 5.25
C ASN A 6 14.32 -15.64 4.37
N LEU A 7 14.26 -15.90 3.07
CA LEU A 7 15.06 -15.22 2.05
C LEU A 7 14.09 -14.42 1.18
N ASP A 8 14.06 -13.10 1.40
CA ASP A 8 13.39 -12.15 0.50
C ASP A 8 14.13 -12.13 -0.85
N ILE A 9 13.72 -13.04 -1.73
CA ILE A 9 14.27 -13.16 -3.09
C ILE A 9 13.38 -12.36 -4.03
N SER A 10 13.94 -11.29 -4.59
CA SER A 10 13.29 -10.58 -5.70
C SER A 10 13.94 -10.96 -7.02
N PHE A 11 13.12 -11.29 -8.01
CA PHE A 11 13.57 -11.52 -9.38
C PHE A 11 13.42 -10.23 -10.18
N ILE A 12 14.53 -9.71 -10.70
CA ILE A 12 14.52 -8.55 -11.58
C ILE A 12 14.79 -9.04 -13.00
N LYS A 13 13.87 -8.72 -13.93
CA LYS A 13 14.07 -9.00 -15.35
C LYS A 13 15.05 -7.97 -15.92
N LYS A 14 16.15 -8.46 -16.49
CA LYS A 14 17.04 -7.68 -17.37
C LYS A 14 17.09 -8.39 -18.72
N LYS A 15 16.49 -7.78 -19.75
CA LYS A 15 16.35 -8.38 -21.09
C LYS A 15 15.69 -9.78 -21.02
N GLU A 16 16.38 -10.81 -21.47
CA GLU A 16 15.91 -12.22 -21.54
C GLU A 16 16.29 -13.05 -20.30
N SER A 17 16.90 -12.46 -19.27
CA SER A 17 17.30 -13.18 -18.06
C SER A 17 16.72 -12.59 -16.77
N PHE A 18 16.49 -13.46 -15.80
CA PHE A 18 16.11 -13.09 -14.44
C PHE A 18 17.38 -13.08 -13.57
N THR A 19 17.62 -11.97 -12.87
CA THR A 19 18.68 -11.89 -11.86
C THR A 19 18.07 -11.99 -10.47
N LYS A 20 18.56 -12.93 -9.66
CA LYS A 20 18.24 -13.07 -8.24
C LYS A 20 18.86 -11.88 -7.50
N LYS A 21 18.05 -11.05 -6.86
CA LYS A 21 18.55 -10.03 -5.93
C LYS A 21 18.11 -10.39 -4.52
N GLU A 22 19.09 -10.69 -3.68
CA GLU A 22 18.91 -10.82 -2.23
C GLU A 22 18.94 -9.42 -1.62
N ASN A 23 17.83 -9.00 -1.01
CA ASN A 23 17.80 -7.74 -0.28
C ASN A 23 18.47 -7.94 1.08
N LYS A 24 19.70 -7.45 1.24
CA LYS A 24 20.28 -7.24 2.57
C LYS A 24 19.77 -5.89 3.08
N ASN A 25 18.79 -5.92 3.99
CA ASN A 25 18.38 -4.72 4.74
C ASN A 25 19.60 -4.20 5.52
N ASN A 26 20.07 -3.00 5.18
CA ASN A 26 21.29 -2.42 5.73
C ASN A 26 21.15 -1.87 7.17
N LEU A 27 20.03 -2.13 7.86
CA LEU A 27 19.88 -1.84 9.28
C LEU A 27 20.34 -2.99 10.19
N ILE A 28 20.69 -4.15 9.64
CA ILE A 28 21.36 -5.20 10.41
C ILE A 28 22.86 -4.91 10.41
N LYS A 29 23.31 -4.04 11.32
CA LYS A 29 24.73 -4.01 11.68
C LYS A 29 25.10 -5.38 12.26
N ASN A 30 26.02 -6.04 11.57
CA ASN A 30 26.62 -7.31 11.94
C ASN A 30 26.91 -7.39 13.44
N TYR A 31 26.32 -8.37 14.11
CA TYR A 31 26.92 -8.92 15.31
C TYR A 31 26.82 -10.45 15.25
N ILE A 32 27.96 -11.07 14.96
CA ILE A 32 28.19 -12.51 15.07
C ILE A 32 27.98 -12.89 16.53
N GLU A 33 26.92 -13.66 16.82
CA GLU A 33 26.82 -14.53 18.00
C GLU A 33 25.57 -15.40 17.84
N HIS A 34 25.77 -16.72 17.90
CA HIS A 34 24.78 -17.77 17.65
C HIS A 34 23.76 -17.87 18.79
N ASN A 35 22.93 -16.83 19.02
CA ASN A 35 21.67 -16.95 19.78
C ASN A 35 20.78 -15.69 19.71
N LYS A 36 20.59 -15.06 18.54
CA LYS A 36 19.90 -13.76 18.48
C LYS A 36 18.41 -13.84 18.21
N LYS A 37 17.64 -13.34 19.19
CA LYS A 37 16.30 -12.78 18.98
C LYS A 37 16.36 -11.83 17.77
N LYS A 38 15.44 -11.97 16.81
CA LYS A 38 15.32 -11.07 15.66
C LYS A 38 15.21 -9.62 16.18
N GLN A 39 16.09 -8.73 15.71
CA GLN A 39 15.99 -7.30 16.01
C GLN A 39 14.97 -6.68 15.06
N TYR A 40 13.94 -6.09 15.64
CA TYR A 40 12.87 -5.39 14.95
C TYR A 40 13.04 -3.88 15.16
N ILE A 41 12.30 -3.05 14.40
CA ILE A 41 12.25 -1.60 14.65
C ILE A 41 11.66 -1.35 16.05
N LEU A 42 10.54 -2.01 16.35
CA LEU A 42 9.93 -2.10 17.67
C LEU A 42 10.33 -3.44 18.30
N ASN A 43 11.00 -3.43 19.45
CA ASN A 43 11.48 -4.65 20.10
C ASN A 43 10.59 -5.08 21.28
N GLU A 44 10.52 -6.39 21.49
CA GLU A 44 9.90 -6.95 22.70
C GLU A 44 10.81 -6.70 23.91
N GLY A 45 10.23 -6.24 25.02
CA GLY A 45 10.94 -5.77 26.20
C GLY A 45 10.96 -4.25 26.32
N ASP A 46 10.79 -3.52 25.22
CA ASP A 46 10.54 -2.07 25.26
C ASP A 46 9.10 -1.82 25.69
N LYS A 47 8.88 -0.79 26.52
CA LYS A 47 7.52 -0.36 26.92
C LYS A 47 6.98 0.61 25.88
N ILE A 48 6.23 0.08 24.92
CA ILE A 48 5.66 0.84 23.81
C ILE A 48 4.20 1.17 24.12
N ASP A 49 3.95 2.44 24.38
CA ASP A 49 2.70 2.97 24.92
C ASP A 49 1.44 2.57 24.12
N PHE A 50 1.42 2.78 22.81
CA PHE A 50 0.27 2.46 21.98
C PHE A 50 0.01 0.94 21.87
N LEU A 51 1.06 0.11 21.92
CA LEU A 51 0.92 -1.35 21.93
C LEU A 51 0.28 -1.83 23.23
N ILE A 52 0.62 -1.21 24.36
CA ILE A 52 0.02 -1.51 25.66
C ILE A 52 -1.46 -1.12 25.65
N GLU A 53 -1.76 0.12 25.25
CA GLU A 53 -3.13 0.64 25.25
C GLU A 53 -4.06 -0.08 24.28
N LEU A 54 -3.55 -0.57 23.15
CA LEU A 54 -4.32 -1.37 22.20
C LEU A 54 -4.40 -2.86 22.58
N GLY A 55 -3.84 -3.27 23.73
CA GLY A 55 -3.86 -4.66 24.18
C GLY A 55 -3.04 -5.60 23.29
N LEU A 56 -1.97 -5.09 22.66
CA LEU A 56 -1.02 -5.89 21.87
C LEU A 56 0.20 -6.30 22.73
N MET A 57 0.50 -5.51 23.75
CA MET A 57 1.63 -5.67 24.66
C MET A 57 1.15 -5.58 26.13
N SER A 58 1.81 -6.29 27.04
CA SER A 58 1.58 -6.17 28.48
C SER A 58 2.31 -4.94 29.05
N THR A 59 1.93 -4.52 30.26
CA THR A 59 2.58 -3.41 30.97
C THR A 59 4.07 -3.64 31.27
N GLU A 60 4.52 -4.89 31.22
CA GLU A 60 5.91 -5.31 31.38
C GLU A 60 6.70 -5.31 30.06
N GLY A 61 6.08 -4.92 28.93
CA GLY A 61 6.74 -4.84 27.62
C GLY A 61 6.72 -6.15 26.82
N LYS A 62 5.93 -7.15 27.24
CA LYS A 62 5.83 -8.45 26.56
C LYS A 62 4.71 -8.46 25.53
N ILE A 63 4.96 -8.96 24.32
CA ILE A 63 3.90 -9.09 23.31
C ILE A 63 2.95 -10.20 23.70
N LEU A 64 1.64 -9.94 23.63
CA LEU A 64 0.64 -10.96 23.90
C LEU A 64 0.71 -12.05 22.82
N LYS A 65 0.57 -13.32 23.23
CA LYS A 65 0.69 -14.47 22.31
C LYS A 65 -0.24 -14.34 21.09
N SER A 66 -1.47 -13.87 21.30
CA SER A 66 -2.47 -13.63 20.26
C SER A 66 -2.13 -12.47 19.31
N SER A 67 -1.18 -11.62 19.69
CA SER A 67 -0.82 -10.37 18.99
C SER A 67 0.51 -10.45 18.24
N TYR A 68 1.26 -11.56 18.32
CA TYR A 68 2.54 -11.71 17.61
C TYR A 68 2.44 -11.50 16.10
N ASN A 69 1.36 -11.97 15.46
CA ASN A 69 1.18 -11.77 14.02
C ASN A 69 1.00 -10.27 13.69
N LYS A 70 0.20 -9.55 14.49
CA LYS A 70 0.04 -8.10 14.35
C LYS A 70 1.34 -7.35 14.62
N PHE A 71 2.12 -7.79 15.61
CA PHE A 71 3.40 -7.19 15.95
C PHE A 71 4.43 -7.34 14.82
N ARG A 72 4.49 -8.52 14.17
CA ARG A 72 5.33 -8.73 12.98
C ARG A 72 4.87 -7.85 11.81
N GLN A 73 3.56 -7.78 11.57
CA GLN A 73 2.97 -6.91 10.56
C GLN A 73 3.33 -5.43 10.79
N ILE A 74 3.25 -4.94 12.03
CA ILE A 74 3.62 -3.56 12.38
C ILE A 74 5.08 -3.30 12.02
N ASN A 75 5.98 -4.19 12.42
CA ASN A 75 7.40 -4.01 12.13
C ASN A 75 7.72 -4.02 10.64
N ARG A 76 7.17 -4.96 9.89
CA ARG A 76 7.34 -5.02 8.44
C ARG A 76 6.75 -3.79 7.74
N TYR A 77 5.60 -3.31 8.22
CA TYR A 77 5.03 -2.05 7.75
C TYR A 77 5.99 -0.88 7.97
N LEU A 78 6.58 -0.74 9.17
CA LEU A 78 7.53 0.33 9.48
C LEU A 78 8.80 0.26 8.64
N GLU A 79 9.29 -0.93 8.29
CA GLU A 79 10.41 -1.09 7.34
C GLU A 79 10.06 -0.48 5.98
N PHE A 80 8.86 -0.76 5.44
CA PHE A 80 8.42 -0.16 4.18
C PHE A 80 8.26 1.35 4.26
N ILE A 81 7.81 1.87 5.41
CA ILE A 81 7.71 3.31 5.63
C ILE A 81 9.08 3.96 5.55
N ASP A 82 10.06 3.43 6.26
CA ASP A 82 11.41 3.99 6.27
C ASP A 82 12.00 4.05 4.85
N ASP A 83 11.88 2.96 4.10
CA ASP A 83 12.30 2.88 2.70
C ASP A 83 11.62 3.93 1.81
N VAL A 84 10.32 4.18 2.02
CA VAL A 84 9.56 5.19 1.28
C VAL A 84 10.02 6.60 1.65
N ILE A 85 10.19 6.89 2.93
CA ILE A 85 10.64 8.20 3.40
C ILE A 85 12.04 8.52 2.87
N GLU A 86 12.97 7.56 2.90
CA GLU A 86 14.31 7.74 2.34
C GLU A 86 14.29 7.93 0.81
N GLU A 87 13.41 7.22 0.09
CA GLU A 87 13.22 7.46 -1.34
C GLU A 87 12.63 8.86 -1.62
N LEU A 88 11.68 9.32 -0.81
CA LEU A 88 11.11 10.68 -0.94
C LEU A 88 12.17 11.76 -0.70
N LYS A 89 12.99 11.62 0.35
CA LYS A 89 14.09 12.55 0.66
C LYS A 89 15.16 12.56 -0.42
N SER A 90 15.61 11.38 -0.88
CA SER A 90 16.65 11.28 -1.92
C SER A 90 16.21 11.90 -3.25
N LYS A 91 14.92 11.81 -3.59
CA LYS A 91 14.32 12.46 -4.75
C LYS A 91 13.99 13.94 -4.52
N LYS A 92 14.21 14.48 -3.31
CA LYS A 92 13.84 15.86 -2.91
C LYS A 92 12.35 16.14 -3.11
N LEU A 93 11.50 15.14 -2.88
CA LEU A 93 10.04 15.26 -2.94
C LEU A 93 9.46 15.77 -1.62
N ILE A 94 10.18 15.54 -0.52
CA ILE A 94 9.90 16.09 0.80
C ILE A 94 11.20 16.68 1.38
N ASN A 95 11.04 17.59 2.33
CA ASN A 95 12.15 18.22 3.06
C ASN A 95 12.26 17.58 4.45
N ASN A 96 12.32 18.40 5.50
CA ASN A 96 12.36 17.96 6.90
C ASN A 96 10.95 17.89 7.53
N HIS A 97 9.91 17.76 6.69
CA HIS A 97 8.51 17.62 7.11
C HIS A 97 7.80 16.60 6.22
N ILE A 98 6.89 15.82 6.80
CA ILE A 98 6.01 14.91 6.06
C ILE A 98 4.56 14.98 6.57
N ASN A 99 3.63 15.26 5.66
CA ASN A 99 2.19 15.18 5.92
C ASN A 99 1.64 13.84 5.43
N VAL A 100 1.00 13.10 6.33
CA VAL A 100 0.47 11.77 6.07
C VAL A 100 -1.05 11.77 6.17
N LEU A 101 -1.70 11.12 5.20
CA LEU A 101 -3.12 10.83 5.22
C LEU A 101 -3.34 9.32 5.21
N ASP A 102 -4.02 8.78 6.22
CA ASP A 102 -4.38 7.36 6.31
C ASP A 102 -5.89 7.17 6.15
N PHE A 103 -6.30 6.61 5.01
CA PHE A 103 -7.71 6.37 4.72
C PHE A 103 -8.15 4.94 5.03
N GLY A 104 -9.29 4.84 5.71
CA GLY A 104 -9.79 3.57 6.22
C GLY A 104 -8.92 3.08 7.36
N CYS A 105 -8.51 4.00 8.25
CA CYS A 105 -7.53 3.71 9.30
C CYS A 105 -8.06 2.69 10.34
N GLY A 106 -9.39 2.51 10.44
CA GLY A 106 -9.99 1.56 11.38
C GLY A 106 -9.53 1.85 12.82
N LYS A 107 -9.38 0.80 13.64
CA LYS A 107 -8.81 0.94 15.01
C LYS A 107 -7.32 1.34 15.04
N SER A 108 -6.73 1.64 13.87
CA SER A 108 -5.55 2.51 13.69
C SER A 108 -4.22 2.05 14.30
N TYR A 109 -4.03 0.76 14.58
CA TYR A 109 -2.74 0.28 15.14
C TYR A 109 -1.54 0.59 14.23
N LEU A 110 -1.69 0.58 12.90
CA LEU A 110 -0.65 0.98 11.96
C LEU A 110 -0.39 2.50 11.97
N THR A 111 -1.45 3.30 12.11
CA THR A 111 -1.36 4.76 12.22
C THR A 111 -0.64 5.17 13.51
N PHE A 112 -0.97 4.54 14.64
CA PHE A 112 -0.27 4.74 15.91
C PHE A 112 1.19 4.26 15.85
N ALA A 113 1.45 3.12 15.20
CA ALA A 113 2.81 2.65 14.99
C ALA A 113 3.64 3.63 14.15
N LEU A 114 3.06 4.20 13.08
CA LEU A 114 3.71 5.22 12.26
C LEU A 114 4.03 6.46 13.10
N TYR A 115 3.09 6.93 13.91
CA TYR A 115 3.32 8.05 14.81
C TYR A 115 4.49 7.80 15.75
N TYR A 116 4.46 6.66 16.47
CA TYR A 116 5.51 6.27 17.41
C TYR A 116 6.87 6.19 16.70
N TYR A 117 6.89 5.57 15.52
CA TYR A 117 8.10 5.45 14.71
C TYR A 117 8.66 6.83 14.31
N LEU A 118 7.83 7.72 13.76
CA LEU A 118 8.26 9.05 13.36
C LEU A 118 8.78 9.87 14.56
N LYS A 119 8.07 9.82 15.69
CA LYS A 119 8.44 10.53 16.92
C LYS A 119 9.76 10.05 17.51
N HIS A 120 9.98 8.74 17.57
CA HIS A 120 11.10 8.17 18.33
C HIS A 120 12.33 7.86 17.47
N TYR A 121 12.15 7.54 16.19
CA TYR A 121 13.22 7.06 15.30
C TYR A 121 13.55 8.05 14.16
N ARG A 122 12.65 8.98 13.82
CA ARG A 122 12.83 9.97 12.75
C ARG A 122 12.94 11.40 13.30
N LYS A 123 13.91 11.61 14.20
CA LYS A 123 14.19 12.95 14.78
C LYS A 123 14.60 14.00 13.74
N ASP A 124 14.96 13.56 12.54
CA ASP A 124 15.26 14.41 11.38
C ASP A 124 14.00 14.97 10.68
N LEU A 125 12.81 14.48 11.04
CA LEU A 125 11.55 14.84 10.40
C LEU A 125 10.52 15.36 11.42
N SER A 126 9.98 16.53 11.13
CA SER A 126 8.68 16.92 11.65
C SER A 126 7.57 16.24 10.83
N PHE A 127 6.38 16.07 11.41
CA PHE A 127 5.31 15.36 10.72
C PHE A 127 3.93 15.75 11.22
N SER A 128 2.91 15.47 10.41
CA SER A 128 1.50 15.49 10.80
C SER A 128 0.81 14.29 10.17
N ILE A 129 -0.07 13.62 10.93
CA ILE A 129 -0.82 12.46 10.46
C ILE A 129 -2.30 12.74 10.65
N VAL A 130 -3.08 12.53 9.59
CA VAL A 130 -4.54 12.54 9.64
C VAL A 130 -5.06 11.14 9.30
N GLY A 131 -5.82 10.55 10.20
CA GLY A 131 -6.57 9.31 9.96
C GLY A 131 -8.04 9.61 9.62
N LEU A 132 -8.56 8.99 8.56
CA LEU A 132 -9.96 9.11 8.12
C LEU A 132 -10.67 7.77 8.17
N ASP A 133 -11.87 7.75 8.77
CA ASP A 133 -12.77 6.61 8.75
C ASP A 133 -14.25 7.06 8.75
N LEU A 134 -15.11 6.24 8.18
CA LEU A 134 -16.55 6.47 8.11
C LEU A 134 -17.23 6.22 9.47
N LYS A 135 -16.64 5.38 10.32
CA LYS A 135 -17.23 4.94 11.58
C LYS A 135 -16.92 5.91 12.73
N LYS A 136 -17.94 6.60 13.24
CA LYS A 136 -17.79 7.59 14.31
C LYS A 136 -17.21 7.02 15.60
N ASP A 137 -17.65 5.82 16.00
CA ASP A 137 -17.16 5.10 17.18
C ASP A 137 -15.67 4.78 17.10
N VAL A 138 -15.20 4.44 15.89
CA VAL A 138 -13.77 4.21 15.62
C VAL A 138 -12.98 5.52 15.79
N ILE A 139 -13.46 6.62 15.23
CA ILE A 139 -12.81 7.94 15.31
C ILE A 139 -12.78 8.45 16.75
N GLU A 140 -13.86 8.31 17.50
CA GLU A 140 -13.91 8.69 18.92
C GLU A 140 -12.91 7.88 19.75
N PHE A 141 -12.83 6.57 19.52
CA PHE A 141 -11.85 5.71 20.17
C PHE A 141 -10.42 6.16 19.86
N CYS A 142 -10.11 6.39 18.59
CA CYS A 142 -8.77 6.79 18.16
C CYS A 142 -8.36 8.17 18.69
N ASN A 143 -9.27 9.15 18.69
CA ASN A 143 -8.98 10.47 19.27
C ASN A 143 -8.78 10.42 20.78
N LYS A 144 -9.60 9.65 21.53
CA LYS A 144 -9.41 9.45 22.97
C LYS A 144 -8.05 8.82 23.27
N LEU A 145 -7.64 7.83 22.48
CA LEU A 145 -6.34 7.18 22.63
C LEU A 145 -5.19 8.14 22.29
N ALA A 146 -5.28 8.89 21.19
CA ALA A 146 -4.27 9.89 20.83
C ALA A 146 -4.09 10.96 21.93
N GLN A 147 -5.20 11.42 22.53
CA GLN A 147 -5.16 12.33 23.67
C GLN A 147 -4.51 11.69 24.91
N LYS A 148 -4.88 10.46 25.26
CA LYS A 148 -4.29 9.72 26.39
C LYS A 148 -2.77 9.58 26.24
N LEU A 149 -2.28 9.39 25.02
CA LEU A 149 -0.87 9.21 24.70
C LEU A 149 -0.11 10.53 24.45
N ASN A 150 -0.78 11.69 24.50
CA ASN A 150 -0.22 12.99 24.12
C ASN A 150 0.38 12.97 22.70
N TYR A 151 -0.39 12.44 21.74
CA TYR A 151 -0.01 12.37 20.33
C TYR A 151 -0.54 13.58 19.55
N GLU A 152 0.05 14.76 19.78
CA GLU A 152 -0.44 16.05 19.28
C GLU A 152 -0.39 16.20 17.75
N ASN A 153 0.51 15.49 17.07
CA ASN A 153 0.62 15.52 15.61
C ASN A 153 -0.27 14.46 14.91
N LEU A 154 -1.20 13.84 15.65
CA LEU A 154 -2.12 12.81 15.16
C LEU A 154 -3.57 13.24 15.37
N GLU A 155 -4.31 13.33 14.28
CA GLU A 155 -5.73 13.71 14.30
C GLU A 155 -6.56 12.67 13.57
N PHE A 156 -7.71 12.28 14.14
CA PHE A 156 -8.67 11.39 13.48
C PHE A 156 -9.96 12.14 13.14
N LEU A 157 -10.40 11.98 11.90
CA LEU A 157 -11.55 12.67 11.35
C LEU A 157 -12.61 11.68 10.87
N ASN A 158 -13.86 11.96 11.23
CA ASN A 158 -14.99 11.24 10.67
C ASN A 158 -15.36 11.85 9.33
N GLY A 159 -15.24 11.08 8.25
CA GLY A 159 -15.54 11.60 6.92
C GLY A 159 -15.25 10.61 5.80
N ASN A 160 -15.86 10.88 4.65
CA ASN A 160 -15.53 10.19 3.43
C ASN A 160 -14.28 10.80 2.80
N ILE A 161 -13.40 9.97 2.26
CA ILE A 161 -12.19 10.42 1.57
C ILE A 161 -12.50 11.40 0.44
N LYS A 162 -13.64 11.22 -0.24
CA LYS A 162 -14.10 12.10 -1.32
C LYS A 162 -14.25 13.56 -0.89
N ASP A 163 -14.66 13.77 0.36
CA ASP A 163 -14.98 15.09 0.91
C ASP A 163 -13.80 15.70 1.67
N TYR A 164 -12.68 14.98 1.77
CA TYR A 164 -11.47 15.51 2.39
C TYR A 164 -10.84 16.56 1.48
N ASP A 165 -10.87 17.81 1.93
CA ASP A 165 -10.36 18.99 1.22
C ASP A 165 -9.58 19.94 2.15
N ARG A 166 -8.84 19.37 3.11
CA ARG A 166 -7.97 20.21 3.94
C ARG A 166 -6.82 20.74 3.10
N ALA A 167 -6.62 22.05 3.12
CA ALA A 167 -5.60 22.80 2.38
C ALA A 167 -4.13 22.47 2.73
N LYS A 168 -3.86 21.41 3.51
CA LYS A 168 -2.50 20.97 3.80
C LYS A 168 -2.03 20.08 2.65
N GLU A 169 -0.84 20.37 2.12
CA GLU A 169 -0.17 19.47 1.18
C GLU A 169 -0.04 18.08 1.82
N VAL A 170 -0.51 17.04 1.13
CA VAL A 170 -0.38 15.65 1.59
C VAL A 170 0.81 15.03 0.85
N ASP A 171 1.78 14.51 1.59
CA ASP A 171 2.98 13.92 1.01
C ASP A 171 2.83 12.42 0.78
N LEU A 172 2.24 11.72 1.76
CA LEU A 172 2.09 10.28 1.76
C LEU A 172 0.65 9.89 2.07
N VAL A 173 0.04 9.11 1.18
CA VAL A 173 -1.30 8.54 1.38
C VAL A 173 -1.22 7.04 1.64
N PHE A 174 -1.91 6.59 2.68
CA PHE A 174 -2.14 5.19 2.99
C PHE A 174 -3.58 4.78 2.70
N SER A 175 -3.72 3.57 2.17
CA SER A 175 -5.00 2.91 1.95
C SER A 175 -4.82 1.41 2.15
N LEU A 176 -4.61 0.99 3.39
CA LEU A 176 -4.22 -0.39 3.73
C LEU A 176 -5.41 -1.31 4.06
N HIS A 177 -6.57 -0.74 4.38
CA HIS A 177 -7.79 -1.47 4.69
C HIS A 177 -9.02 -1.00 3.89
N ALA A 178 -8.83 -0.10 2.92
CA ALA A 178 -9.89 0.25 1.99
C ALA A 178 -10.09 -0.91 1.02
N CYS A 179 -11.25 -1.56 1.07
CA CYS A 179 -11.57 -2.69 0.20
C CYS A 179 -12.41 -2.26 -1.03
N ASN A 180 -12.29 -3.03 -2.11
CA ASN A 180 -12.99 -2.85 -3.39
C ASN A 180 -12.82 -1.42 -3.95
N ASN A 181 -13.89 -0.80 -4.41
CA ASN A 181 -13.86 0.54 -5.00
C ASN A 181 -13.38 1.62 -4.02
N ALA A 182 -13.37 1.35 -2.70
CA ALA A 182 -12.80 2.29 -1.73
C ALA A 182 -11.32 2.55 -2.01
N THR A 183 -10.55 1.54 -2.44
CA THR A 183 -9.16 1.72 -2.87
C THR A 183 -9.07 2.67 -4.04
N ASP A 184 -9.95 2.55 -5.04
CA ASP A 184 -9.91 3.39 -6.26
C ASP A 184 -10.24 4.85 -5.94
N TYR A 185 -11.17 5.10 -5.02
CA TYR A 185 -11.40 6.44 -4.49
C TYR A 185 -10.22 6.99 -3.68
N SER A 186 -9.51 6.14 -2.92
CA SER A 186 -8.27 6.57 -2.25
C SER A 186 -7.21 6.99 -3.26
N LEU A 187 -7.05 6.22 -4.34
CA LEU A 187 -6.08 6.52 -5.40
C LEU A 187 -6.45 7.84 -6.08
N GLU A 188 -7.72 8.03 -6.47
CA GLU A 188 -8.21 9.28 -7.05
C GLU A 188 -7.95 10.47 -6.12
N LYS A 189 -8.30 10.36 -4.84
CA LYS A 189 -8.09 11.44 -3.88
C LYS A 189 -6.61 11.74 -3.71
N ALA A 190 -5.75 10.73 -3.63
CA ALA A 190 -4.31 10.92 -3.56
C ALA A 190 -3.74 11.67 -4.78
N LEU A 191 -4.26 11.38 -5.98
CA LEU A 191 -3.93 12.12 -7.20
C LEU A 191 -4.43 13.57 -7.12
N SER A 192 -5.67 13.80 -6.67
CA SER A 192 -6.25 15.14 -6.51
C SER A 192 -5.48 16.00 -5.51
N LEU A 193 -4.98 15.41 -4.44
CA LEU A 193 -4.15 16.04 -3.41
C LEU A 193 -2.68 16.15 -3.84
N ASN A 194 -2.35 15.71 -5.05
CA ASN A 194 -1.02 15.77 -5.61
C ASN A 194 0.04 15.07 -4.72
N ALA A 195 -0.33 13.93 -4.10
CA ALA A 195 0.49 13.20 -3.14
C ALA A 195 1.85 12.80 -3.72
N LYS A 196 2.93 12.84 -2.92
CA LYS A 196 4.27 12.45 -3.39
C LYS A 196 4.46 10.94 -3.42
N ALA A 197 3.81 10.22 -2.50
CA ALA A 197 3.79 8.78 -2.41
C ALA A 197 2.39 8.25 -2.05
N ILE A 198 2.10 7.04 -2.53
CA ILE A 198 0.87 6.32 -2.27
C ILE A 198 1.24 4.87 -1.93
N LEU A 199 0.74 4.38 -0.80
CA LEU A 199 0.86 2.99 -0.36
C LEU A 199 -0.54 2.40 -0.19
N ALA A 200 -0.92 1.48 -1.08
CA ALA A 200 -2.23 0.84 -1.07
C ALA A 200 -2.10 -0.68 -0.95
N VAL A 201 -2.81 -1.28 0.02
CA VAL A 201 -2.95 -2.74 0.14
C VAL A 201 -4.40 -3.08 -0.20
N PRO A 202 -4.66 -3.53 -1.43
CA PRO A 202 -6.01 -3.79 -1.89
C PRO A 202 -6.49 -5.13 -1.28
N CYS A 203 -7.45 -5.06 -0.34
CA CYS A 203 -7.83 -6.22 0.47
C CYS A 203 -8.89 -7.13 -0.16
N CYS A 204 -9.79 -6.61 -1.01
CA CYS A 204 -10.87 -7.36 -1.67
C CYS A 204 -11.24 -6.69 -2.99
N HIS A 205 -11.41 -7.45 -4.08
CA HIS A 205 -11.81 -6.93 -5.39
C HIS A 205 -12.89 -7.80 -5.99
N HIS A 206 -14.03 -7.21 -6.30
CA HIS A 206 -15.12 -7.92 -6.96
C HIS A 206 -15.46 -7.27 -8.31
N GLU A 207 -15.07 -6.02 -8.55
CA GLU A 207 -15.38 -5.30 -9.78
C GLU A 207 -14.92 -6.04 -11.03
N PHE A 208 -13.62 -6.39 -11.11
CA PHE A 208 -13.08 -7.08 -12.28
C PHE A 208 -13.67 -8.47 -12.42
N PHE A 209 -13.84 -9.19 -11.30
CA PHE A 209 -14.48 -10.51 -11.29
C PHE A 209 -15.87 -10.46 -11.92
N GLU A 210 -16.72 -9.55 -11.45
CA GLU A 210 -18.09 -9.40 -11.94
C GLU A 210 -18.12 -8.94 -13.41
N LYS A 211 -17.27 -7.97 -13.79
CA LYS A 211 -17.24 -7.44 -15.15
C LYS A 211 -16.77 -8.50 -16.15
N ILE A 212 -15.74 -9.27 -15.81
CA ILE A 212 -15.25 -10.39 -16.63
C ILE A 212 -16.35 -11.47 -16.76
N GLN A 213 -17.00 -11.84 -15.64
CA GLN A 213 -18.02 -12.88 -15.65
C GLN A 213 -19.29 -12.49 -16.44
N LYS A 214 -19.64 -11.19 -16.44
CA LYS A 214 -20.77 -10.64 -17.23
C LYS A 214 -20.44 -10.60 -18.73
N ASN A 215 -19.19 -10.32 -19.11
CA ASN A 215 -18.80 -10.23 -20.51
C ASN A 215 -18.23 -11.55 -21.08
N LYS A 216 -19.14 -12.47 -21.43
CA LYS A 216 -18.78 -13.77 -22.02
C LYS A 216 -18.24 -13.68 -23.46
N ASN A 217 -18.32 -12.52 -24.09
CA ASN A 217 -17.80 -12.29 -25.44
C ASN A 217 -16.39 -11.68 -25.45
N SER A 218 -15.81 -11.41 -24.27
CA SER A 218 -14.45 -10.89 -24.13
C SER A 218 -13.41 -11.88 -24.69
N GLU A 219 -12.28 -11.35 -25.15
CA GLU A 219 -11.16 -12.18 -25.60
C GLU A 219 -10.64 -13.09 -24.46
N PHE A 220 -10.61 -12.59 -23.23
CA PHE A 220 -10.29 -13.38 -22.04
C PHE A 220 -11.22 -14.59 -21.88
N TYR A 221 -12.54 -14.41 -21.97
CA TYR A 221 -13.49 -15.51 -21.80
C TYR A 221 -13.34 -16.56 -22.92
N ASN A 222 -13.10 -16.10 -24.15
CA ASN A 222 -12.92 -16.97 -25.32
C ASN A 222 -11.60 -17.76 -25.26
N THR A 223 -10.50 -17.12 -24.85
CA THR A 223 -9.16 -17.72 -24.83
C THR A 223 -8.89 -18.53 -23.56
N LEU A 224 -9.40 -18.08 -22.41
CA LEU A 224 -9.11 -18.65 -21.08
C LEU A 224 -10.40 -19.14 -20.37
N LYS A 225 -11.32 -19.73 -21.12
CA LYS A 225 -12.64 -20.19 -20.62
C LYS A 225 -12.57 -21.00 -19.32
N ILE A 226 -11.60 -21.91 -19.19
CA ILE A 226 -11.42 -22.72 -17.98
C ILE A 226 -11.13 -21.89 -16.73
N MET A 227 -10.37 -20.79 -16.88
CA MET A 227 -10.10 -19.85 -15.79
C MET A 227 -11.34 -19.02 -15.48
N ALA A 228 -12.11 -18.64 -16.49
CA ALA A 228 -13.34 -17.86 -16.33
C ALA A 228 -14.48 -18.64 -15.67
N ASP A 229 -14.64 -19.93 -16.00
CA ASP A 229 -15.69 -20.79 -15.44
C ASP A 229 -15.39 -21.22 -14.00
N ASN A 230 -14.12 -21.33 -13.63
CA ASN A 230 -13.72 -21.67 -12.27
C ASN A 230 -13.64 -20.41 -11.40
N GLY A 231 -14.65 -20.18 -10.57
CA GLY A 231 -14.75 -18.98 -9.73
C GLY A 231 -13.55 -18.74 -8.80
N VAL A 232 -12.90 -19.79 -8.28
CA VAL A 232 -11.71 -19.64 -7.42
C VAL A 232 -10.50 -19.14 -8.23
N VAL A 233 -10.34 -19.65 -9.44
CA VAL A 233 -9.26 -19.19 -10.35
C VAL A 233 -9.53 -17.77 -10.83
N LEU A 234 -10.78 -17.48 -11.22
CA LEU A 234 -11.18 -16.15 -11.65
C LEU A 234 -11.01 -15.10 -10.55
N ASP A 235 -11.37 -15.40 -9.30
CA ASP A 235 -11.18 -14.46 -8.17
C ASP A 235 -9.71 -14.07 -8.00
N LYS A 236 -8.80 -15.06 -7.99
CA LYS A 236 -7.36 -14.81 -7.88
C LYS A 236 -6.82 -14.01 -9.05
N PHE A 237 -7.20 -14.39 -10.27
CA PHE A 237 -6.79 -13.68 -11.48
C PHE A 237 -7.32 -12.24 -11.51
N ALA A 238 -8.61 -12.05 -11.22
CA ALA A 238 -9.24 -10.73 -11.21
C ALA A 238 -8.60 -9.81 -10.16
N SER A 239 -8.21 -10.34 -8.99
CA SER A 239 -7.46 -9.59 -7.99
C SER A 239 -6.13 -9.07 -8.55
N LEU A 240 -5.32 -9.94 -9.16
CA LEU A 240 -4.03 -9.56 -9.76
C LEU A 240 -4.19 -8.59 -10.94
N ALA A 241 -5.22 -8.80 -11.77
CA ALA A 241 -5.55 -7.93 -12.88
C ALA A 241 -5.95 -6.53 -12.40
N THR A 242 -6.74 -6.44 -11.33
CA THR A 242 -7.14 -5.16 -10.72
C THR A 242 -5.92 -4.38 -10.23
N ASP A 243 -5.00 -5.03 -9.52
CA ASP A 243 -3.81 -4.36 -8.98
C ASP A 243 -2.81 -3.96 -10.06
N SER A 244 -2.67 -4.79 -11.11
CA SER A 244 -1.90 -4.46 -12.30
C SER A 244 -2.47 -3.23 -13.02
N PHE A 245 -3.79 -3.14 -13.12
CA PHE A 245 -4.49 -2.01 -13.73
C PHE A 245 -4.31 -0.71 -12.92
N ARG A 246 -4.40 -0.81 -11.58
CA ARG A 246 -4.10 0.31 -10.66
C ARG A 246 -2.66 0.79 -10.80
N SER A 247 -1.72 -0.13 -10.87
CA SER A 247 -0.30 0.18 -11.07
C SER A 247 -0.10 0.95 -12.38
N LEU A 248 -0.68 0.48 -13.48
CA LEU A 248 -0.59 1.15 -14.79
C LEU A 248 -1.28 2.53 -14.78
N ALA A 249 -2.45 2.67 -14.14
CA ALA A 249 -3.12 3.96 -14.02
C ALA A 249 -2.24 5.00 -13.30
N LEU A 250 -1.59 4.60 -12.19
CA LEU A 250 -0.68 5.47 -11.44
C LEU A 250 0.58 5.82 -12.25
N GLU A 251 1.12 4.89 -13.05
CA GLU A 251 2.22 5.18 -13.99
C GLU A 251 1.83 6.25 -15.02
N LEU A 252 0.61 6.14 -15.58
CA LEU A 252 0.07 7.14 -16.50
C LEU A 252 -0.13 8.51 -15.83
N CYS A 253 -0.30 8.54 -14.51
CA CYS A 253 -0.39 9.76 -13.71
C CYS A 253 0.97 10.30 -13.23
N GLY A 254 2.10 9.73 -13.66
CA GLY A 254 3.45 10.22 -13.32
C GLY A 254 4.06 9.63 -12.04
N TYR A 255 3.61 8.45 -11.63
CA TYR A 255 4.22 7.72 -10.52
C TYR A 255 5.07 6.58 -11.04
N LYS A 256 6.17 6.28 -10.35
CA LYS A 256 6.84 4.99 -10.48
C LYS A 256 6.20 4.03 -9.49
N THR A 257 5.76 2.89 -9.98
CA THR A 257 5.02 1.89 -9.24
C THR A 257 5.84 0.62 -9.03
N LYS A 258 5.58 -0.05 -7.91
CA LYS A 258 6.13 -1.35 -7.58
C LYS A 258 5.10 -2.12 -6.76
N MET A 259 4.74 -3.31 -7.23
CA MET A 259 3.95 -4.27 -6.46
C MET A 259 4.89 -5.16 -5.67
N ILE A 260 4.72 -5.24 -4.35
CA ILE A 260 5.56 -6.03 -3.45
C ILE A 260 4.70 -6.82 -2.48
N GLU A 261 5.22 -7.95 -2.03
CA GLU A 261 4.61 -8.72 -0.96
C GLU A 261 4.75 -7.97 0.37
N PHE A 262 3.63 -7.65 0.99
CA PHE A 262 3.57 -6.87 2.22
C PHE A 262 3.93 -7.73 3.44
N ILE A 263 3.34 -8.91 3.56
CA ILE A 263 3.49 -9.84 4.70
C ILE A 263 3.39 -11.27 4.17
N ASP A 264 4.10 -12.20 4.83
CA ASP A 264 4.06 -13.63 4.53
C ASP A 264 2.63 -14.17 4.34
N MET A 265 2.44 -14.98 3.28
CA MET A 265 1.17 -15.59 2.88
C MET A 265 0.46 -16.41 3.98
N GLU A 266 1.18 -16.81 5.04
CA GLU A 266 0.60 -17.49 6.22
C GLU A 266 -0.47 -16.65 6.95
N HIS A 267 -0.58 -15.35 6.63
CA HIS A 267 -1.43 -14.41 7.37
C HIS A 267 -2.60 -13.83 6.56
N THR A 268 -2.53 -13.80 5.23
CA THR A 268 -3.65 -13.41 4.36
C THR A 268 -3.36 -13.81 2.91
N PRO A 269 -4.33 -14.35 2.15
CA PRO A 269 -4.17 -14.66 0.73
C PRO A 269 -4.05 -13.40 -0.16
N LYS A 270 -4.32 -12.22 0.40
CA LYS A 270 -4.23 -10.92 -0.29
C LYS A 270 -3.21 -10.06 0.45
N ASN A 271 -2.00 -10.00 -0.11
CA ASN A 271 -0.82 -9.42 0.54
C ASN A 271 0.02 -8.54 -0.41
N ILE A 272 -0.54 -8.08 -1.53
CA ILE A 272 0.19 -7.20 -2.46
C ILE A 272 0.03 -5.74 -2.01
N LEU A 273 1.15 -5.07 -1.76
CA LEU A 273 1.25 -3.64 -1.57
C LEU A 273 1.63 -2.97 -2.90
N ILE A 274 0.79 -2.06 -3.37
CA ILE A 274 1.12 -1.14 -4.46
C ILE A 274 1.84 0.06 -3.83
N LYS A 275 3.14 0.16 -4.09
CA LYS A 275 3.96 1.34 -3.77
C LYS A 275 4.07 2.21 -5.01
N ALA A 276 3.59 3.44 -4.94
CA ALA A 276 3.71 4.43 -6.00
C ALA A 276 4.39 5.70 -5.47
N ILE A 277 5.48 6.14 -6.11
CA ILE A 277 6.20 7.37 -5.75
C ILE A 277 6.35 8.22 -6.99
N LYS A 278 6.08 9.53 -6.86
CA LYS A 278 6.26 10.48 -7.96
C LYS A 278 7.61 10.34 -8.62
N SER A 279 7.58 10.37 -9.95
CA SER A 279 8.76 10.20 -10.78
C SER A 279 8.60 11.03 -12.05
N LYS A 280 9.71 11.25 -12.76
CA LYS A 280 9.60 11.75 -14.12
C LYS A 280 8.85 10.71 -14.96
N PRO A 281 7.81 11.12 -15.73
CA PRO A 281 7.11 10.20 -16.60
C PRO A 281 8.07 9.64 -17.64
N SER A 282 7.96 8.33 -17.89
CA SER A 282 8.74 7.63 -18.90
C SER A 282 7.85 6.63 -19.60
N ASN A 283 8.00 6.50 -20.92
CA ASN A 283 7.30 5.49 -21.73
C ASN A 283 5.76 5.55 -21.64
N LEU A 284 5.16 6.74 -21.44
CA LEU A 284 3.71 6.89 -21.28
C LEU A 284 2.89 6.28 -22.43
N LYS A 285 3.39 6.36 -23.68
CA LYS A 285 2.74 5.74 -24.84
C LYS A 285 2.68 4.21 -24.74
N GLU A 286 3.79 3.58 -24.32
CA GLU A 286 3.85 2.14 -24.13
C GLU A 286 2.94 1.72 -22.97
N LYS A 287 2.94 2.48 -21.87
CA LYS A 287 2.07 2.25 -20.71
C LYS A 287 0.59 2.39 -21.06
N LEU A 288 0.23 3.37 -21.90
CA LEU A 288 -1.15 3.53 -22.37
C LEU A 288 -1.55 2.36 -23.27
N LYS A 289 -0.64 1.88 -24.12
CA LYS A 289 -0.86 0.67 -24.94
C LYS A 289 -1.05 -0.58 -24.06
N GLU A 290 -0.21 -0.77 -23.04
CA GLU A 290 -0.35 -1.88 -22.06
C GLU A 290 -1.70 -1.80 -21.33
N TYR A 291 -2.07 -0.60 -20.87
CA TYR A 291 -3.33 -0.32 -20.17
C TYR A 291 -4.55 -0.65 -21.03
N ASN A 292 -4.59 -0.13 -22.26
CA ASN A 292 -5.70 -0.38 -23.19
C ASN A 292 -5.77 -1.85 -23.61
N LYS A 293 -4.64 -2.50 -23.89
CA LYS A 293 -4.62 -3.94 -24.22
C LYS A 293 -5.18 -4.79 -23.09
N LEU A 294 -4.81 -4.53 -21.84
CA LEU A 294 -5.35 -5.26 -20.70
C LEU A 294 -6.86 -5.04 -20.58
N LYS A 295 -7.32 -3.79 -20.76
CA LYS A 295 -8.75 -3.43 -20.72
C LYS A 295 -9.56 -4.14 -21.81
N GLU A 296 -9.06 -4.12 -23.05
CA GLU A 296 -9.67 -4.76 -24.22
C GLU A 296 -9.70 -6.28 -24.07
N PHE A 297 -8.57 -6.89 -23.70
CA PHE A 297 -8.46 -8.33 -23.49
C PHE A 297 -9.47 -8.84 -22.45
N LEU A 298 -9.59 -8.14 -21.32
CA LEU A 298 -10.54 -8.47 -20.26
C LEU A 298 -11.99 -8.11 -20.64
N GLY A 299 -12.20 -7.22 -21.60
CA GLY A 299 -13.51 -6.74 -22.02
C GLY A 299 -14.25 -5.97 -20.92
N ILE A 300 -13.55 -5.12 -20.16
CA ILE A 300 -14.10 -4.39 -19.01
C ILE A 300 -13.95 -2.87 -19.16
N GLN A 301 -14.78 -2.11 -18.45
CA GLN A 301 -14.62 -0.66 -18.28
C GLN A 301 -14.43 -0.35 -16.80
N PRO A 302 -13.21 -0.19 -16.28
CA PRO A 302 -12.97 -0.02 -14.85
C PRO A 302 -13.40 1.35 -14.30
N LEU A 303 -13.99 1.37 -13.10
CA LEU A 303 -14.32 2.61 -12.38
C LEU A 303 -13.08 3.50 -12.19
N LEU A 304 -11.93 2.88 -11.90
CA LEU A 304 -10.68 3.61 -11.73
C LEU A 304 -10.32 4.44 -12.97
N GLU A 305 -10.63 3.98 -14.19
CA GLU A 305 -10.39 4.75 -15.40
C GLU A 305 -11.20 6.05 -15.38
N GLU A 306 -12.49 5.98 -15.09
CA GLU A 306 -13.38 7.16 -14.98
C GLU A 306 -12.87 8.16 -13.95
N LEU A 307 -12.36 7.65 -12.83
CA LEU A 307 -11.84 8.47 -11.74
C LEU A 307 -10.50 9.15 -12.08
N THR A 308 -9.60 8.43 -12.77
CA THR A 308 -8.19 8.82 -12.87
C THR A 308 -7.77 9.38 -14.22
N LYS A 309 -8.55 9.16 -15.29
CA LYS A 309 -8.22 9.56 -16.67
C LYS A 309 -7.87 11.05 -16.81
N LYS A 310 -8.53 11.93 -16.05
CA LYS A 310 -8.26 13.38 -16.01
C LYS A 310 -6.86 13.75 -15.48
N TYR A 311 -6.17 12.83 -14.80
CA TYR A 311 -4.82 13.02 -14.28
C TYR A 311 -3.74 12.38 -15.17
N PHE A 312 -4.12 11.73 -16.28
CA PHE A 312 -3.14 11.09 -17.16
C PHE A 312 -2.28 12.16 -17.82
N LEU A 313 -0.96 11.93 -17.82
CA LEU A 313 0.04 12.85 -18.39
C LEU A 313 0.20 12.66 -19.91
N ILE A 314 -0.73 11.96 -20.55
CA ILE A 314 -0.76 11.66 -21.98
C ILE A 314 -2.20 11.75 -22.47
N ASP A 315 -2.39 12.26 -23.69
CA ASP A 315 -3.70 12.30 -24.32
C ASP A 315 -4.19 10.87 -24.65
N THR A 316 -5.34 10.51 -24.07
CA THR A 316 -5.98 9.23 -24.27
C THR A 316 -6.76 9.11 -25.59
N ASN A 317 -6.98 10.23 -26.28
CA ASN A 317 -7.62 10.26 -27.61
C ASN A 317 -6.62 10.03 -28.73
N THR A 318 -5.32 9.88 -28.41
CA THR A 318 -4.33 9.48 -29.39
C THR A 318 -4.65 8.06 -29.83
N GLU A 319 -5.22 7.88 -31.03
CA GLU A 319 -5.22 6.59 -31.70
C GLU A 319 -3.77 6.08 -31.69
N ILE A 320 -3.53 4.99 -30.96
CA ILE A 320 -2.22 4.34 -30.99
C ILE A 320 -2.31 3.36 -32.15
N PRO A 321 -1.74 3.67 -33.35
CA PRO A 321 -1.76 2.73 -34.45
C PRO A 321 -1.14 1.41 -33.98
N TYR A 322 -1.92 0.35 -34.15
CA TYR A 322 -1.43 -1.02 -34.03
C TYR A 322 -0.52 -1.28 -35.24
N ASN A 323 0.79 -1.05 -35.07
CA ASN A 323 1.79 -1.71 -35.90
C ASN A 323 1.95 -3.16 -35.45
#